data_AF-A0A2J8T689-F1
#
_entry.id   AF-A0A2J8T689-F1
#
_cell.length_a   1.000
_cell.length_b   1.000
_cell.length_c   1.000
_cell.angle_alpha   90.00
_cell.angle_beta   90.00
_cell.angle_gamma   90.00
#
_symmetry.space_group_name_H-M   'P 1'
#
loop_
_entity.id
_entity.type
_entity.pdbx_description
1 polymer ?
#
loop_
_entity_poly.entity_id
_entity_poly.type
_entity_poly.pdbx_seq_one_letter_code
_entity_poly.pdbx_strand_id
1 'polypeptide(L)'
;MAKLSKLASNGTPMGTFAPLWEVFRVSSDKLALCHLELTRKLQDLIKDVLRYGEEQLKTHKKCKEEVVGTLDAVQVLSGVSQLLPKSRENYLNRCMDQERLRRESTSQKEMDKAETKTKKAAESLRRSVEKYNSA
;
A
#
# COMPACT_ATOMS: atom_id res chain seq x y z
N MET A 1 -19.82 -20.41 35.18
CA MET A 1 -20.32 -21.60 35.91
C MET A 1 -20.20 -21.51 37.43
N ALA A 2 -19.44 -20.56 38.01
CA ALA A 2 -19.29 -20.44 39.48
C ALA A 2 -20.63 -20.28 40.25
N LYS A 3 -21.62 -19.59 39.66
CA LYS A 3 -22.97 -19.48 40.25
C LYS A 3 -23.68 -20.85 40.33
N LEU A 4 -23.47 -21.74 39.37
CA LEU A 4 -24.05 -23.09 39.37
C LEU A 4 -23.40 -23.99 40.43
N SER A 5 -22.08 -23.87 40.62
CA SER A 5 -21.41 -24.53 41.74
C SER A 5 -22.03 -24.12 43.08
N LYS A 6 -22.23 -22.81 43.30
CA LYS A 6 -22.87 -22.30 44.51
C LYS A 6 -24.30 -22.81 44.72
N LEU A 7 -25.06 -23.00 43.64
CA LEU A 7 -26.40 -23.59 43.71
C LEU A 7 -26.34 -25.09 44.05
N ALA A 8 -25.37 -25.83 43.50
CA ALA A 8 -25.16 -27.24 43.82
C ALA A 8 -24.79 -27.44 45.30
N SER A 9 -24.06 -26.51 45.92
CA SER A 9 -23.77 -26.52 47.37
C SER A 9 -25.02 -26.41 48.25
N ASN A 10 -26.13 -25.90 47.72
CA ASN A 10 -27.41 -25.77 48.43
C ASN A 10 -28.37 -26.95 48.14
N GLY A 11 -27.88 -28.02 47.50
CA GLY A 11 -28.66 -29.22 47.25
C GLY A 11 -29.14 -29.89 48.55
N THR A 12 -30.26 -30.62 48.49
CA THR A 12 -30.78 -31.34 49.66
C THR A 12 -29.75 -32.35 50.19
N PRO A 13 -29.51 -32.38 51.52
CA PRO A 13 -28.62 -33.39 52.11
C PRO A 13 -29.31 -34.75 52.27
N MET A 14 -30.60 -34.87 51.96
CA MET A 14 -31.38 -36.08 52.14
C MET A 14 -31.48 -36.91 50.86
N GLY A 15 -31.51 -38.24 51.03
CA GLY A 15 -31.68 -39.21 49.94
C GLY A 15 -30.37 -39.79 49.43
N THR A 16 -30.45 -40.95 48.77
CA THR A 16 -29.29 -41.71 48.28
C THR A 16 -28.47 -40.97 47.22
N PHE A 17 -29.05 -39.94 46.60
CA PHE A 17 -28.39 -39.12 45.58
C PHE A 17 -27.67 -37.87 46.13
N ALA A 18 -27.79 -37.56 47.43
CA ALA A 18 -27.17 -36.37 48.03
C ALA A 18 -25.66 -36.20 47.71
N PRO A 19 -24.82 -37.28 47.69
CA PRO A 19 -23.40 -37.14 47.33
C PRO A 19 -23.13 -36.64 45.92
N LEU A 20 -24.07 -36.78 44.98
CA LEU A 20 -23.87 -36.31 43.60
C LEU A 20 -23.79 -34.78 43.51
N TRP A 21 -24.41 -34.05 44.44
CA TRP A 21 -24.31 -32.58 44.49
C TRP A 21 -22.88 -32.10 44.61
N GLU A 22 -22.04 -32.82 45.37
CA GLU A 22 -20.61 -32.51 45.51
C GLU A 22 -19.86 -32.71 44.19
N VAL A 23 -20.17 -33.79 43.47
CA VAL A 23 -19.59 -34.05 42.14
C VAL A 23 -19.98 -32.93 41.15
N PHE A 24 -21.25 -32.50 41.15
CA PHE A 24 -21.72 -31.38 40.33
C PHE A 24 -21.06 -30.06 40.70
N ARG A 25 -20.90 -29.78 41.99
CA ARG A 25 -20.24 -28.59 42.52
C ARG A 25 -18.79 -28.52 42.04
N VAL A 26 -18.00 -29.55 42.32
CA VAL A 26 -16.57 -29.62 41.94
C VAL A 26 -16.38 -29.54 40.43
N SER A 27 -17.22 -30.24 39.65
CA SER A 27 -17.14 -30.20 38.19
C SER A 27 -17.48 -28.80 37.65
N SER A 28 -18.49 -28.13 38.23
CA SER A 28 -18.88 -26.76 37.86
C SER A 28 -17.81 -25.73 38.22
N ASP A 29 -17.11 -25.91 39.36
CA ASP A 29 -15.97 -25.08 39.75
C ASP A 29 -14.80 -25.24 38.78
N LYS A 30 -14.41 -26.48 38.48
CA LYS A 30 -13.32 -26.76 37.52
C LYS A 30 -13.64 -26.18 36.14
N LEU A 31 -14.86 -26.34 35.66
CA LEU A 31 -15.29 -25.75 34.39
C LEU A 31 -15.25 -24.22 34.42
N ALA A 32 -15.68 -23.58 35.53
CA ALA A 32 -15.57 -22.13 35.69
C ALA A 32 -14.11 -21.64 35.63
N LEU A 33 -13.19 -22.37 36.27
CA LEU A 33 -11.76 -22.06 36.23
C LEU A 33 -11.16 -22.22 34.83
N CYS A 34 -11.53 -23.27 34.08
CA CYS A 34 -11.09 -23.45 32.69
C CYS A 34 -11.47 -22.25 31.81
N HIS A 35 -12.73 -21.79 31.92
CA HIS A 35 -13.19 -20.62 31.15
C HIS A 35 -12.50 -19.32 31.59
N LEU A 36 -12.26 -19.14 32.89
CA LEU A 36 -11.54 -17.98 33.40
C LEU A 36 -10.11 -17.94 32.86
N GLU A 37 -9.42 -19.08 32.90
CA GLU A 37 -8.06 -19.20 32.38
C GLU A 37 -7.99 -18.97 30.87
N LEU A 38 -8.94 -19.51 30.11
CA LEU A 38 -9.07 -19.21 28.68
C LEU A 38 -9.26 -17.71 28.44
N THR A 39 -10.11 -17.06 29.24
CA THR A 39 -10.37 -15.62 29.10
C THR A 39 -9.10 -14.80 29.35
N ARG A 40 -8.31 -15.16 30.37
CA ARG A 40 -7.01 -14.51 30.64
C ARG A 40 -6.04 -14.66 29.47
N LYS A 41 -5.89 -15.88 28.94
CA LYS A 41 -5.05 -16.12 27.76
C LYS A 41 -5.50 -15.32 26.55
N LEU A 42 -6.81 -15.20 26.32
CA LEU A 42 -7.35 -14.36 25.26
C LEU A 42 -7.08 -12.87 25.49
N GLN A 43 -7.16 -12.40 26.74
CA GLN A 43 -6.83 -11.01 27.09
C GLN A 43 -5.35 -10.70 26.85
N ASP A 44 -4.45 -11.62 27.18
CA ASP A 44 -3.02 -11.45 26.93
C ASP A 44 -2.71 -11.48 25.43
N LEU A 45 -3.35 -12.39 24.67
CA LEU A 45 -3.26 -12.39 23.21
C LEU A 45 -3.75 -11.07 22.61
N ILE A 46 -4.85 -10.50 23.11
CA ILE A 46 -5.35 -9.19 22.65
C ILE A 46 -4.30 -8.10 22.87
N LYS A 47 -3.61 -8.08 24.02
CA LYS A 47 -2.54 -7.11 24.29
C LYS A 47 -1.39 -7.28 23.30
N ASP A 48 -1.00 -8.51 22.99
CA ASP A 48 0.06 -8.79 22.02
C ASP A 48 -0.32 -8.34 20.61
N VAL A 49 -1.56 -8.58 20.19
CA VAL A 49 -2.08 -8.10 18.91
C VAL A 49 -2.08 -6.57 18.84
N LEU A 50 -2.48 -5.89 19.91
CA LEU A 50 -2.47 -4.42 19.97
C LEU A 50 -1.04 -3.87 19.89
N ARG A 51 -0.10 -4.44 20.67
CA ARG A 51 1.32 -4.08 20.63
C ARG A 51 1.91 -4.28 19.24
N TYR A 52 1.62 -5.41 18.60
CA TYR A 52 2.04 -5.67 17.23
C TYR A 52 1.48 -4.61 16.26
N GLY A 53 0.22 -4.20 16.43
CA GLY A 53 -0.38 -3.12 15.64
C GLY A 53 0.40 -1.80 15.73
N GLU A 54 0.87 -1.44 16.92
CA GLU A 54 1.72 -0.24 17.13
C GLU A 54 3.10 -0.38 16.47
N GLU A 55 3.74 -1.55 16.60
CA GLU A 55 5.02 -1.85 15.96
C GLU A 55 4.91 -1.86 14.43
N GLN A 56 3.80 -2.40 13.91
CA GLN A 56 3.50 -2.40 12.49
C GLN A 56 3.36 -0.97 11.96
N LEU A 57 2.69 -0.07 12.69
CA LEU A 57 2.56 1.34 12.29
C LEU A 57 3.93 2.03 12.20
N LYS A 58 4.82 1.79 13.18
CA LYS A 58 6.20 2.31 13.17
C LYS A 58 6.97 1.78 11.97
N THR A 59 6.86 0.48 11.70
CA THR A 59 7.52 -0.19 10.56
C THR A 59 7.01 0.37 9.23
N HIS A 60 5.70 0.55 9.07
CA HIS A 60 5.12 1.14 7.86
C HIS A 60 5.60 2.58 7.63
N LYS A 61 5.67 3.40 8.69
CA LYS A 61 6.19 4.76 8.60
C LYS A 61 7.65 4.77 8.13
N LYS A 62 8.48 3.94 8.78
CA LYS A 62 9.90 3.79 8.41
C LYS A 62 10.07 3.32 6.96
N CYS A 63 9.33 2.29 6.56
CA CYS A 63 9.36 1.77 5.19
C CYS A 63 9.01 2.86 4.17
N LYS A 64 7.93 3.62 4.41
CA LYS A 64 7.53 4.74 3.54
C LYS A 64 8.66 5.78 3.37
N GLU A 65 9.36 6.11 4.45
CA GLU A 65 10.50 7.03 4.43
C GLU A 65 11.70 6.44 3.69
N GLU A 66 12.00 5.15 3.86
CA GLU A 66 13.10 4.46 3.19
C GLU A 66 12.87 4.30 1.67
N VAL A 67 11.64 4.06 1.24
CA VAL A 67 11.32 3.84 -0.18
C VAL A 67 10.88 5.11 -0.93
N VAL A 68 10.90 6.28 -0.28
CA VAL A 68 10.47 7.54 -0.92
C VAL A 68 11.30 7.85 -2.17
N GLY A 69 12.62 7.61 -2.14
CA GLY A 69 13.48 7.82 -3.31
C GLY A 69 13.13 6.90 -4.49
N THR A 70 12.68 5.67 -4.22
CA THR A 70 12.18 4.77 -5.26
C THR A 70 10.88 5.30 -5.87
N LEU A 71 9.96 5.81 -5.04
CA LEU A 71 8.73 6.44 -5.53
C LEU A 71 9.04 7.65 -6.42
N ASP A 72 9.96 8.52 -6.00
CA ASP A 72 10.36 9.70 -6.76
C ASP A 72 10.98 9.30 -8.11
N ALA A 73 11.89 8.32 -8.13
CA ALA A 73 12.50 7.82 -9.36
C ALA A 73 11.45 7.26 -10.34
N VAL A 74 10.49 6.48 -9.85
CA VAL A 74 9.39 5.94 -10.67
C VAL A 74 8.51 7.07 -11.24
N GLN A 75 8.21 8.10 -10.45
CA GLN A 75 7.44 9.25 -10.92
C GLN A 75 8.18 10.04 -11.99
N VAL A 76 9.48 10.29 -11.80
CA VAL A 76 10.34 10.95 -12.78
C VAL A 76 10.36 10.14 -14.07
N LEU A 77 10.67 8.84 -13.99
CA LEU A 77 10.72 7.92 -15.12
C LEU A 77 9.39 7.89 -15.88
N SER A 78 8.26 7.79 -15.17
CA SER A 78 6.92 7.84 -15.78
C SER A 78 6.68 9.15 -16.53
N GLY A 79 7.03 10.29 -15.92
CA GLY A 79 6.87 11.61 -16.54
C GLY A 79 7.70 11.76 -17.83
N VAL A 80 8.98 11.38 -17.80
CA VAL A 80 9.85 11.46 -18.98
C VAL A 80 9.46 10.46 -20.06
N SER A 81 9.00 9.25 -19.68
CA SER A 81 8.49 8.23 -20.59
C SER A 81 7.28 8.73 -21.39
N GLN A 82 6.43 9.57 -20.79
CA GLN A 82 5.29 10.18 -21.47
C GLN A 82 5.69 11.38 -22.35
N LEU A 83 6.71 12.14 -21.96
CA LEU A 83 7.15 13.34 -22.70
C LEU A 83 7.93 12.98 -23.96
N LEU A 84 8.77 11.94 -23.91
CA LEU A 84 9.67 11.57 -25.00
C LEU A 84 8.94 11.29 -26.32
N PRO A 85 7.87 10.46 -26.37
CA PRO A 85 7.09 10.24 -27.59
C PRO A 85 6.49 11.52 -28.16
N LYS A 86 5.95 12.41 -27.31
CA LYS A 86 5.37 13.70 -27.74
C LYS A 86 6.40 14.61 -28.36
N SER A 87 7.60 14.67 -27.78
CA SER A 87 8.70 15.45 -28.33
C SER A 87 9.19 14.88 -29.66
N ARG A 88 9.22 13.54 -29.78
CA ARG A 88 9.56 12.84 -31.03
C ARG A 88 8.54 13.15 -32.13
N GLU A 89 7.26 13.03 -31.83
CA GLU A 89 6.17 13.34 -32.76
C GLU A 89 6.23 14.82 -33.20
N ASN A 90 6.47 15.74 -32.26
CA ASN A 90 6.62 17.15 -32.60
C ASN A 90 7.77 17.40 -33.59
N TYR A 91 8.93 16.79 -33.35
CA TYR A 91 10.08 16.90 -34.25
C TYR A 91 9.77 16.35 -35.65
N LEU A 92 9.13 15.17 -35.74
CA LEU A 92 8.72 14.58 -37.01
C LEU A 92 7.74 15.48 -37.77
N ASN A 93 6.75 16.06 -37.08
CA ASN A 93 5.80 17.00 -37.69
C ASN A 93 6.52 18.25 -38.24
N ARG A 94 7.51 18.80 -37.53
CA ARG A 94 8.32 19.92 -38.05
C ARG A 94 9.16 19.54 -39.26
N CYS A 95 9.71 18.33 -39.30
CA CYS A 95 10.44 17.84 -40.47
C CYS A 95 9.53 17.71 -41.69
N MET A 96 8.32 17.18 -41.52
CA MET A 96 7.33 17.07 -42.59
C MET A 96 6.90 18.45 -43.11
N ASP A 97 6.62 19.41 -42.21
CA ASP A 97 6.29 20.78 -42.58
C ASP A 97 7.40 21.45 -43.40
N GLN A 98 8.67 21.27 -42.99
CA GLN A 98 9.82 21.83 -43.69
C GLN A 98 10.00 21.23 -45.08
N GLU A 99 9.86 19.91 -45.22
CA GLU A 99 9.94 19.23 -46.52
C GLU A 99 8.80 19.63 -47.45
N ARG A 100 7.58 19.84 -46.92
CA ARG A 100 6.44 20.35 -47.67
C ARG A 100 6.72 21.74 -48.25
N LEU A 101 7.19 22.68 -47.43
CA LEU A 101 7.53 24.05 -47.87
C LEU A 101 8.65 24.04 -48.92
N ARG A 102 9.65 23.16 -48.75
CA ARG A 102 10.73 22.98 -49.73
C ARG A 102 10.21 22.55 -51.10
N ARG A 103 9.21 21.67 -51.16
CA ARG A 103 8.59 21.21 -52.42
C ARG A 103 7.70 22.27 -53.07
N GLU A 104 7.03 23.09 -52.26
CA GLU A 104 6.13 24.15 -52.71
C GLU A 104 6.86 25.40 -53.23
N SER A 105 8.21 25.41 -53.25
CA SER A 105 9.04 26.56 -53.65
C SER A 105 8.64 27.86 -52.92
N THR A 106 8.41 27.78 -51.60
CA THR A 106 8.02 28.94 -50.80
C THR A 106 9.16 29.94 -50.62
N SER A 107 8.86 31.14 -50.11
CA SER A 107 9.86 32.19 -49.95
C SER A 107 11.02 31.78 -49.03
N GLN A 108 12.24 32.26 -49.31
CA GLN A 108 13.41 31.96 -48.47
C GLN A 108 13.18 32.29 -46.99
N LYS A 109 12.49 33.41 -46.72
CA LYS A 109 12.13 33.83 -45.36
C LYS A 109 11.24 32.81 -44.64
N GLU A 110 10.33 32.16 -45.34
CA GLU A 110 9.47 31.12 -44.76
C GLU A 110 10.23 29.80 -44.56
N MET A 111 11.14 29.46 -45.48
CA MET A 111 12.04 28.32 -45.32
C MET A 111 12.93 28.48 -44.07
N ASP A 112 13.58 29.64 -43.89
CA ASP A 112 14.45 29.91 -42.74
C ASP A 112 13.69 29.81 -41.41
N LYS A 113 12.42 30.27 -41.41
CA LYS A 113 11.53 30.15 -40.25
C LYS A 113 11.15 28.71 -39.96
N ALA A 114 10.91 27.89 -40.97
CA ALA A 114 10.62 26.46 -40.81
C ALA A 114 11.85 25.72 -40.27
N GLU A 115 13.04 25.98 -40.83
CA GLU A 115 14.29 25.40 -40.37
C GLU A 115 14.58 25.73 -38.90
N THR A 116 14.36 26.98 -38.50
CA THR A 116 14.51 27.41 -37.09
C THR A 116 13.57 26.63 -36.16
N LYS A 117 12.32 26.37 -36.58
CA LYS A 117 11.36 25.58 -35.80
C LYS A 117 11.80 24.12 -35.71
N THR A 118 12.29 23.53 -36.80
CA THR A 118 12.79 22.15 -36.81
C THR A 118 14.01 22.00 -35.90
N LYS A 119 14.98 22.93 -35.96
CA LYS A 119 16.15 22.95 -35.07
C LYS A 119 15.73 23.01 -33.59
N LYS A 120 14.81 23.90 -33.23
CA LYS A 120 14.26 23.99 -31.87
C LYS A 120 13.56 22.70 -31.42
N ALA A 121 12.81 22.05 -32.30
CA ALA A 121 12.15 20.79 -32.00
C ALA A 121 13.17 19.64 -31.81
N ALA A 122 14.24 19.61 -32.61
CA ALA A 122 15.33 18.65 -32.48
C ALA A 122 16.07 18.80 -31.14
N GLU A 123 16.37 20.03 -30.72
CA GLU A 123 16.97 20.31 -29.41
C GLU A 123 16.06 19.91 -28.25
N SER A 124 14.74 20.10 -28.39
CA SER A 124 13.75 19.65 -27.41
C SER A 124 13.71 18.12 -27.29
N LEU A 125 13.75 17.41 -28.42
CA LEU A 125 13.81 15.96 -28.46
C LEU A 125 15.09 15.45 -27.82
N ARG A 126 16.24 16.02 -28.19
CA ARG A 126 17.54 15.67 -27.60
C ARG A 126 17.52 15.80 -26.08
N ARG A 127 17.04 16.92 -25.55
CA ARG A 127 16.91 17.12 -24.09
C ARG A 127 15.96 16.12 -23.45
N SER A 128 14.88 15.74 -24.13
CA SER A 128 13.93 14.74 -23.62
C SER A 128 14.55 13.35 -23.58
N VAL A 129 15.38 12.98 -24.57
CA VAL A 129 16.15 11.72 -24.58
C VAL A 129 17.20 11.71 -23.47
N GLU A 130 17.95 12.79 -23.31
CA GLU A 130 18.95 12.92 -22.24
C GLU A 130 18.29 12.76 -20.86
N LYS A 131 17.16 13.43 -20.62
CA LYS A 131 16.37 13.28 -19.39
C LYS A 131 15.83 11.88 -19.17
N TYR A 132 15.37 11.21 -20.22
CA TYR A 132 14.88 9.83 -20.15
C TYR A 132 16.00 8.86 -19.76
N ASN A 133 17.19 9.04 -20.34
CA ASN A 133 18.35 8.18 -20.05
C ASN A 133 18.95 8.42 -18.65
N SER A 134 18.71 9.59 -18.07
CA SER A 134 19.18 9.95 -16.73
C SER A 134 18.14 9.78 -15.62
N ALA A 135 16.91 9.36 -15.97
CA ALA A 135 15.82 9.11 -15.04
C ALA A 135 15.87 7.68 -14.50
#